data_AF-A0AAN7CJ46-F1
#
_entry.id   AF-A0AAN7CJ46-F1
#
_cell.length_a   1.000
_cell.length_b   1.000
_cell.length_c   1.000
_cell.angle_alpha   90.00
_cell.angle_beta   90.00
_cell.angle_gamma   90.00
#
_symmetry.space_group_name_H-M   'P 1'
#
loop_
_entity.id
_entity.type
_entity.pdbx_description
1 polymer ?
#
loop_
_entity_poly.entity_id
_entity_poly.type
_entity_poly.pdbx_seq_one_letter_code
_entity_poly.pdbx_strand_id
1 'polypeptide(L)'
;MTSLICKTALTAGPRGAALQLARRSLPIALTRSFQQTQARQNHSSSASPHLLPEFSLKDRVIVVSGGARGVGLTQAEALLEAGAVVHALDRLPAPGAGSEFARVADRVTSELQKSGNGARLRYHRVDVRDQAALGEVVGGIAEAEGRIDGLIAAAGIQQETPALEYTAEDADRMLGVNVTGVFMTAQAVAREMIKRKQKGSLVLIGSMSGTVANRGLICP
;
A
#
# COMPACT_ATOMS: atom_id res chain seq x y z
N MET A 1 1.41 -9.35 -10.53
CA MET A 1 2.06 -10.43 -11.30
C MET A 1 2.76 -9.80 -12.48
N THR A 2 4.09 -9.82 -12.51
CA THR A 2 4.95 -10.31 -13.61
C THR A 2 6.36 -10.33 -13.04
N SER A 3 6.79 -11.53 -12.66
CA SER A 3 8.20 -11.88 -12.49
C SER A 3 8.70 -12.24 -13.88
N LEU A 4 9.81 -11.67 -14.33
CA LEU A 4 10.71 -12.41 -15.20
C LEU A 4 12.15 -11.93 -14.98
N ILE A 5 12.96 -12.89 -14.57
CA ILE A 5 14.41 -12.83 -14.43
C ILE A 5 15.00 -12.89 -15.84
N CYS A 6 15.95 -12.00 -16.15
CA CYS A 6 16.99 -12.30 -17.15
C CYS A 6 18.36 -11.87 -16.61
N LYS A 7 19.18 -12.88 -16.34
CA LYS A 7 20.60 -12.82 -16.00
C LYS A 7 21.37 -12.38 -17.25
N THR A 8 22.26 -11.40 -17.13
CA THR A 8 23.43 -11.30 -18.02
C THR A 8 24.68 -11.26 -17.17
N ALA A 9 25.45 -12.33 -17.28
CA ALA A 9 26.75 -12.51 -16.64
C ALA A 9 27.79 -11.60 -17.29
N LEU A 10 28.63 -10.96 -16.46
CA LEU A 10 29.93 -10.47 -16.91
C LEU A 10 30.80 -11.67 -17.28
N THR A 11 31.35 -11.68 -18.49
CA THR A 11 32.37 -12.61 -18.95
C THR A 11 33.75 -12.19 -18.42
N ALA A 12 34.46 -13.11 -17.77
CA ALA A 12 35.88 -12.99 -17.45
C ALA A 12 36.70 -13.95 -18.34
N GLY A 13 37.97 -13.57 -18.57
CA GLY A 13 38.97 -14.25 -19.40
C GLY A 13 39.46 -15.63 -18.91
N PRO A 14 40.58 -16.16 -19.47
CA PRO A 14 40.59 -17.52 -19.98
C PRO A 14 41.12 -18.62 -19.04
N ARG A 15 40.43 -19.77 -19.17
CA ARG A 15 40.82 -21.20 -19.08
C ARG A 15 42.16 -21.58 -18.41
N GLY A 16 42.06 -22.40 -17.35
CA GLY A 16 43.13 -23.27 -16.86
C GLY A 16 42.65 -24.36 -15.90
N ALA A 17 42.92 -25.62 -16.29
CA ALA A 17 42.98 -26.88 -15.51
C ALA A 17 41.73 -27.40 -14.75
N ALA A 18 41.32 -28.61 -15.13
CA ALA A 18 40.28 -29.42 -14.52
C ALA A 18 40.78 -30.11 -13.24
N LEU A 19 39.98 -30.03 -12.16
CA LEU A 19 40.08 -30.92 -11.00
C LEU A 19 38.75 -31.66 -10.84
N GLN A 20 38.75 -32.96 -11.12
CA GLN A 20 37.62 -33.85 -10.80
C GLN A 20 37.61 -34.12 -9.29
N LEU A 21 36.58 -33.62 -8.59
CA LEU A 21 36.21 -34.12 -7.26
C LEU A 21 34.90 -34.90 -7.35
N ALA A 22 34.98 -36.20 -7.03
CA ALA A 22 33.84 -37.09 -6.93
C ALA A 22 32.85 -36.59 -5.86
N ARG A 23 31.62 -36.25 -6.27
CA ARG A 23 30.52 -35.94 -5.36
C ARG A 23 29.69 -37.20 -5.12
N ARG A 24 29.76 -37.69 -3.87
CA ARG A 24 28.84 -38.70 -3.31
C ARG A 24 27.40 -38.18 -3.41
N SER A 25 26.53 -38.94 -4.07
CA SER A 25 25.09 -38.70 -4.12
C SER A 25 24.44 -39.17 -2.82
N LEU A 26 23.88 -38.23 -2.06
CA LEU A 26 22.91 -38.52 -1.01
C LEU A 26 21.50 -38.20 -1.56
N PRO A 27 20.51 -39.10 -1.42
CA PRO A 27 19.16 -38.81 -1.87
C PRO A 27 18.52 -37.77 -0.95
N ILE A 28 18.11 -36.64 -1.52
CA ILE A 28 17.25 -35.67 -0.83
C ILE A 28 15.83 -36.23 -0.90
N ALA A 29 15.35 -36.77 0.23
CA ALA A 29 13.94 -37.12 0.38
C ALA A 29 13.10 -35.83 0.42
N LEU A 30 12.51 -35.48 -0.72
CA LEU A 30 11.55 -34.38 -0.85
C LEU A 30 10.15 -34.93 -0.56
N THR A 31 9.80 -35.03 0.71
CA THR A 31 8.41 -35.25 1.12
C THR A 31 7.91 -33.99 1.81
N ARG A 32 7.56 -32.96 1.02
CA ARG A 32 6.71 -31.89 1.53
C ARG A 32 5.26 -32.34 1.42
N SER A 33 4.71 -32.79 2.55
CA SER A 33 3.27 -32.91 2.72
C SER A 33 2.64 -31.53 2.51
N PHE A 34 1.83 -31.38 1.46
CA PHE A 34 0.89 -30.27 1.35
C PHE A 34 -0.16 -30.46 2.43
N GLN A 35 -0.04 -29.73 3.54
CA GLN A 35 -1.15 -29.60 4.47
C GLN A 35 -2.25 -28.81 3.76
N GLN A 36 -3.30 -29.52 3.37
CA GLN A 36 -4.52 -28.96 2.80
C GLN A 36 -5.18 -28.09 3.87
N THR A 37 -5.24 -26.78 3.65
CA THR A 37 -5.98 -25.86 4.50
C THR A 37 -7.44 -26.32 4.52
N GLN A 38 -7.96 -26.72 5.69
CA GLN A 38 -9.38 -27.03 5.82
C GLN A 38 -10.18 -25.75 5.56
N ALA A 39 -11.08 -25.81 4.57
CA ALA A 39 -12.04 -24.75 4.31
C ALA A 39 -12.90 -24.54 5.56
N ARG A 40 -12.87 -23.34 6.12
CA ARG A 40 -13.79 -22.95 7.20
C ARG A 40 -15.21 -23.03 6.66
N GLN A 41 -16.07 -23.79 7.34
CA GLN A 41 -17.48 -23.92 6.95
C GLN A 41 -18.26 -22.64 7.25
N ASN A 42 -19.01 -22.22 6.22
CA ASN A 42 -20.20 -21.38 6.16
C ASN A 42 -20.27 -20.13 7.05
N HIS A 43 -19.99 -18.98 6.44
CA HIS A 43 -20.73 -17.76 6.75
C HIS A 43 -21.81 -17.58 5.67
N SER A 44 -23.05 -17.40 6.10
CA SER A 44 -24.16 -16.96 5.25
C SER A 44 -23.78 -15.61 4.66
N SER A 45 -23.25 -15.61 3.44
CA SER A 45 -22.83 -14.39 2.76
C SER A 45 -24.05 -13.77 2.08
N SER A 46 -24.52 -12.64 2.60
CA SER A 46 -25.28 -11.66 1.82
C SER A 46 -24.33 -10.96 0.82
N ALA A 47 -23.63 -11.73 0.00
CA ALA A 47 -22.64 -11.21 -0.92
C ALA A 47 -23.35 -10.35 -1.97
N SER A 48 -22.89 -9.11 -2.14
CA SER A 48 -23.14 -8.36 -3.36
C SER A 48 -22.71 -9.26 -4.54
N PRO A 49 -23.51 -9.38 -5.62
CA PRO A 49 -23.40 -10.47 -6.60
C PRO A 49 -22.10 -10.53 -7.44
N HIS A 50 -21.07 -9.74 -7.11
CA HIS A 50 -19.88 -9.55 -7.94
C HIS A 50 -18.54 -9.76 -7.22
N LEU A 51 -18.50 -10.05 -5.91
CA LEU A 51 -17.23 -10.22 -5.17
C LEU A 51 -17.15 -11.59 -4.50
N LEU A 52 -16.00 -12.25 -4.66
CA LEU A 52 -15.71 -13.49 -3.94
C LEU A 52 -15.58 -13.20 -2.44
N PRO A 53 -16.13 -14.06 -1.56
CA PRO A 53 -16.12 -13.84 -0.10
C PRO A 53 -14.72 -13.59 0.47
N GLU A 54 -13.68 -14.20 -0.10
CA GLU A 54 -12.28 -14.07 0.34
C GLU A 54 -11.69 -12.68 0.12
N PHE A 55 -12.25 -11.91 -0.82
CA PHE A 55 -11.83 -10.54 -1.14
C PHE A 55 -12.74 -9.47 -0.54
N SER A 56 -13.77 -9.87 0.21
CA SER A 56 -14.65 -8.91 0.88
C SER A 56 -13.91 -8.16 1.99
N LEU A 57 -14.01 -6.84 1.96
CA LEU A 57 -13.49 -5.94 2.99
C LEU A 57 -14.63 -5.25 3.74
N LYS A 58 -15.83 -5.85 3.71
CA LYS A 58 -17.00 -5.31 4.38
C LYS A 58 -16.70 -5.00 5.85
N ASP A 59 -17.03 -3.78 6.26
CA ASP A 59 -16.84 -3.24 7.61
C ASP A 59 -15.38 -3.18 8.10
N ARG A 60 -14.40 -3.36 7.20
CA ARG A 60 -12.97 -3.19 7.52
C ARG A 60 -12.59 -1.73 7.41
N VAL A 61 -11.88 -1.23 8.42
CA VAL A 61 -11.43 0.17 8.48
C VAL A 61 -10.01 0.26 7.95
N ILE A 62 -9.83 0.98 6.86
CA ILE A 62 -8.54 1.07 6.17
C ILE A 62 -8.15 2.53 5.99
N VAL A 63 -6.94 2.86 6.42
CA VAL A 63 -6.35 4.18 6.23
C VAL A 63 -5.59 4.21 4.90
N VAL A 64 -5.71 5.30 4.14
CA VAL A 64 -4.99 5.48 2.88
C VAL A 64 -4.34 6.86 2.86
N SER A 65 -3.01 6.94 2.91
CA SER A 65 -2.29 8.21 2.74
C SER A 65 -2.12 8.54 1.27
N GLY A 66 -2.16 9.82 0.90
CA GLY A 66 -2.22 10.21 -0.51
C GLY A 66 -3.57 9.88 -1.15
N GLY A 67 -4.61 9.73 -0.31
CA GLY A 67 -5.94 9.24 -0.73
C GLY A 67 -6.81 10.29 -1.40
N ALA A 68 -6.32 11.51 -1.66
CA ALA A 68 -7.11 12.57 -2.31
C ALA A 68 -7.14 12.47 -3.84
N ARG A 69 -6.13 11.84 -4.46
CA ARG A 69 -5.99 11.77 -5.93
C ARG A 69 -5.03 10.67 -6.36
N GLY A 70 -4.97 10.42 -7.68
CA GLY A 70 -3.99 9.51 -8.28
C GLY A 70 -4.07 8.09 -7.72
N VAL A 71 -2.91 7.42 -7.62
CA VAL A 71 -2.84 5.99 -7.24
C VAL A 71 -3.47 5.71 -5.87
N GLY A 72 -3.28 6.59 -4.89
CA GLY A 72 -3.86 6.42 -3.56
C GLY A 72 -5.39 6.46 -3.58
N LEU A 73 -5.98 7.38 -4.35
CA LEU A 73 -7.45 7.43 -4.52
C LEU A 73 -7.97 6.23 -5.31
N THR A 74 -7.29 5.79 -6.36
CA THR A 74 -7.68 4.59 -7.12
C THR A 74 -7.66 3.35 -6.23
N GLN A 75 -6.66 3.22 -5.36
CA GLN A 75 -6.61 2.14 -4.38
C GLN A 75 -7.74 2.26 -3.35
N ALA A 76 -8.02 3.48 -2.86
CA ALA A 76 -9.16 3.74 -1.98
C ALA A 76 -10.50 3.35 -2.63
N GLU A 77 -10.70 3.67 -3.92
CA GLU A 77 -11.91 3.29 -4.66
C GLU A 77 -12.08 1.76 -4.73
N ALA A 78 -11.01 1.01 -5.03
CA ALA A 78 -11.05 -0.45 -5.04
C ALA A 78 -11.42 -1.04 -3.65
N LEU A 79 -10.91 -0.43 -2.56
CA LEU A 79 -11.29 -0.85 -1.20
C LEU A 79 -12.77 -0.55 -0.92
N LEU A 80 -13.29 0.59 -1.38
CA LEU A 80 -14.69 0.99 -1.23
C LEU A 80 -15.62 0.05 -2.00
N GLU A 81 -15.25 -0.34 -3.23
CA GLU A 81 -15.98 -1.34 -4.01
C GLU A 81 -16.07 -2.68 -3.27
N ALA A 82 -14.99 -3.06 -2.56
CA ALA A 82 -14.95 -4.23 -1.69
C ALA A 82 -15.72 -4.10 -0.36
N GLY A 83 -16.36 -2.95 -0.10
CA GLY A 83 -17.18 -2.67 1.08
C GLY A 83 -16.43 -2.09 2.29
N ALA A 84 -15.17 -1.66 2.11
CA ALA A 84 -14.38 -1.11 3.19
C ALA A 84 -14.85 0.29 3.63
N VAL A 85 -14.46 0.64 4.85
CA VAL A 85 -14.53 1.98 5.41
C VAL A 85 -13.16 2.62 5.24
N VAL A 86 -13.04 3.57 4.33
CA VAL A 86 -11.78 4.20 3.95
C VAL A 86 -11.63 5.57 4.57
N HIS A 87 -10.50 5.79 5.24
CA HIS A 87 -10.06 7.09 5.74
C HIS A 87 -8.89 7.58 4.90
N ALA A 88 -9.14 8.55 4.03
CA ALA A 88 -8.15 9.17 3.16
C ALA A 88 -7.41 10.29 3.91
N LEU A 89 -6.10 10.14 4.08
CA LEU A 89 -5.20 11.15 4.61
C LEU A 89 -4.52 11.86 3.44
N ASP A 90 -4.54 13.18 3.40
CA ASP A 90 -3.80 13.95 2.40
C ASP A 90 -3.49 15.36 2.91
N ARG A 91 -2.44 15.99 2.39
CA ARG A 91 -2.05 17.36 2.78
C ARG A 91 -2.86 18.45 2.07
N LEU A 92 -3.54 18.10 0.97
CA LEU A 92 -4.35 19.05 0.22
C LEU A 92 -5.45 19.66 1.12
N PRO A 93 -6.01 20.83 0.76
CA PRO A 93 -7.27 21.26 1.35
C PRO A 93 -8.37 20.22 1.11
N ALA A 94 -9.45 20.30 1.89
CA ALA A 94 -10.62 19.44 1.68
C ALA A 94 -11.01 19.44 0.19
N PRO A 95 -11.19 18.26 -0.45
CA PRO A 95 -11.40 18.19 -1.89
C PRO A 95 -12.64 18.97 -2.31
N GLY A 96 -12.46 19.90 -3.26
CA GLY A 96 -13.55 20.73 -3.78
C GLY A 96 -14.46 19.97 -4.76
N ALA A 97 -15.58 20.60 -5.11
CA ALA A 97 -16.48 20.12 -6.14
C ALA A 97 -15.74 19.89 -7.46
N GLY A 98 -16.01 18.76 -8.12
CA GLY A 98 -15.36 18.37 -9.39
C GLY A 98 -13.99 17.72 -9.25
N SER A 99 -13.43 17.60 -8.03
CA SER A 99 -12.21 16.82 -7.80
C SER A 99 -12.43 15.32 -8.05
N GLU A 100 -11.36 14.58 -8.33
CA GLU A 100 -11.40 13.12 -8.43
C GLU A 100 -11.98 12.50 -7.15
N PHE A 101 -11.58 13.01 -5.98
CA PHE A 101 -12.12 12.57 -4.70
C PHE A 101 -13.62 12.81 -4.58
N ALA A 102 -14.12 13.98 -4.98
CA ALA A 102 -15.55 14.29 -4.93
C ALA A 102 -16.35 13.31 -5.80
N ARG A 103 -15.84 12.96 -6.98
CA ARG A 103 -16.47 11.95 -7.85
C ARG A 103 -16.57 10.58 -7.18
N VAL A 104 -15.51 10.13 -6.50
CA VAL A 104 -15.54 8.87 -5.75
C VAL A 104 -16.48 8.96 -4.55
N ALA A 105 -16.49 10.08 -3.82
CA ALA A 105 -17.41 10.29 -2.71
C ALA A 105 -18.88 10.29 -3.15
N ASP A 106 -19.19 10.91 -4.29
CA ASP A 106 -20.52 10.89 -4.91
C ASP A 106 -20.92 9.47 -5.30
N ARG A 107 -20.00 8.68 -5.90
CA ARG A 107 -20.23 7.27 -6.24
C ARG A 107 -20.49 6.41 -4.99
N VAL A 108 -19.75 6.64 -3.90
CA VAL A 108 -19.96 5.93 -2.62
C VAL A 108 -21.39 6.12 -2.11
N THR A 109 -21.89 7.36 -2.12
CA THR A 109 -23.23 7.68 -1.60
C THR A 109 -24.35 7.31 -2.58
N SER A 110 -24.13 7.48 -3.88
CA SER A 110 -25.15 7.27 -4.90
C SER A 110 -25.35 5.82 -5.31
N GLU A 111 -24.29 4.99 -5.26
CA GLU A 111 -24.29 3.61 -5.74
C GLU A 111 -23.94 2.61 -4.62
N LEU A 112 -22.74 2.72 -4.05
CA LEU A 112 -22.18 1.68 -3.20
C LEU A 112 -22.97 1.51 -1.91
N GLN A 113 -23.28 2.61 -1.21
CA GLN A 113 -24.09 2.56 0.02
C GLN A 113 -25.51 2.05 -0.23
N LYS A 114 -26.13 2.43 -1.36
CA LYS A 114 -27.48 1.94 -1.73
C LYS A 114 -27.49 0.45 -2.05
N SER A 115 -26.38 -0.09 -2.55
CA SER A 115 -26.22 -1.53 -2.76
C SER A 115 -26.04 -2.33 -1.47
N GLY A 116 -25.93 -1.66 -0.30
CA GLY A 116 -25.76 -2.32 0.99
C GLY A 116 -24.36 -2.89 1.24
N ASN A 117 -23.35 -2.48 0.46
CA ASN A 117 -21.99 -3.01 0.59
C ASN A 117 -21.21 -2.46 1.81
N GLY A 118 -21.74 -1.43 2.50
CA GLY A 118 -21.14 -0.85 3.71
C GLY A 118 -20.06 0.19 3.48
N ALA A 119 -19.79 0.57 2.22
CA ALA A 119 -18.71 1.50 1.88
C ALA A 119 -18.88 2.89 2.52
N ARG A 120 -17.80 3.42 3.09
CA ARG A 120 -17.75 4.78 3.65
C ARG A 120 -16.41 5.41 3.32
N LEU A 121 -16.42 6.64 2.83
CA LEU A 121 -15.21 7.41 2.54
C LEU A 121 -15.17 8.66 3.42
N ARG A 122 -14.07 8.88 4.13
CA ARG A 122 -13.84 10.07 4.95
C ARG A 122 -12.50 10.72 4.59
N TYR A 123 -12.48 12.05 4.52
CA TYR A 123 -11.28 12.82 4.26
C TYR A 123 -10.69 13.39 5.54
N HIS A 124 -9.36 13.36 5.67
CA HIS A 124 -8.61 13.91 6.78
C HIS A 124 -7.42 14.71 6.23
N ARG A 125 -7.37 15.99 6.56
CA ARG A 125 -6.27 16.86 6.13
C ARG A 125 -5.07 16.67 7.07
N VAL A 126 -3.99 16.09 6.57
CA VAL A 126 -2.75 15.91 7.34
C VAL A 126 -1.54 15.77 6.40
N ASP A 127 -0.42 16.37 6.78
CA ASP A 127 0.87 16.12 6.13
C ASP A 127 1.55 14.95 6.82
N VAL A 128 1.97 13.93 6.05
CA VAL A 128 2.65 12.75 6.58
C VAL A 128 4.01 13.06 7.25
N ARG A 129 4.54 14.26 7.04
CA ARG A 129 5.75 14.77 7.70
C ARG A 129 5.47 15.31 9.11
N ASP A 130 4.22 15.66 9.42
CA ASP A 130 3.80 16.12 10.74
C ASP A 130 3.38 14.92 11.61
N GLN A 131 4.33 14.43 12.41
CA GLN A 131 4.11 13.23 13.23
C GLN A 131 3.08 13.44 14.34
N ALA A 132 2.97 14.67 14.88
CA ALA A 132 2.03 14.97 15.94
C ALA A 132 0.60 14.95 15.40
N ALA A 133 0.36 15.70 14.32
CA ALA A 133 -0.95 15.72 13.65
C ALA A 133 -1.34 14.34 13.11
N LEU A 134 -0.38 13.58 12.57
CA LEU A 134 -0.62 12.21 12.10
C LEU A 134 -1.05 11.27 13.24
N GLY A 135 -0.39 11.38 14.41
CA GLY A 135 -0.77 10.63 15.60
C GLY A 135 -2.17 10.97 16.10
N GLU A 136 -2.52 12.26 16.15
CA GLU A 136 -3.84 12.73 16.54
C GLU A 136 -4.94 12.23 15.61
N VAL A 137 -4.74 12.38 14.30
CA VAL A 137 -5.73 11.95 13.30
C VAL A 137 -5.90 10.42 13.32
N VAL A 138 -4.81 9.65 13.31
CA VAL A 138 -4.90 8.18 13.32
C VAL A 138 -5.51 7.67 14.64
N GLY A 139 -5.14 8.26 15.77
CA GLY A 139 -5.75 7.95 17.08
C GLY A 139 -7.25 8.25 17.11
N GLY A 140 -7.65 9.42 16.57
CA GLY A 140 -9.06 9.80 16.44
C GLY A 140 -9.86 8.87 15.55
N ILE A 141 -9.28 8.38 14.44
CA ILE A 141 -9.89 7.36 13.57
C ILE A 141 -10.09 6.06 14.34
N ALA A 142 -9.04 5.58 15.02
CA ALA A 142 -9.08 4.34 15.77
C ALA A 142 -10.10 4.37 16.92
N GLU A 143 -10.33 5.55 17.51
CA GLU A 143 -11.34 5.77 18.54
C GLU A 143 -12.75 5.81 17.95
N ALA A 144 -12.96 6.60 16.89
CA ALA A 144 -14.27 6.79 16.28
C ALA A 144 -14.82 5.51 15.65
N GLU A 145 -13.96 4.70 15.03
CA GLU A 145 -14.38 3.44 14.39
C GLU A 145 -14.14 2.22 15.29
N GLY A 146 -13.46 2.39 16.43
CA GLY A 146 -13.10 1.33 17.38
C GLY A 146 -12.03 0.34 16.88
N ARG A 147 -11.50 0.52 15.66
CA ARG A 147 -10.59 -0.41 14.98
C ARG A 147 -9.82 0.25 13.84
N ILE A 148 -8.68 -0.33 13.46
CA ILE A 148 -8.01 -0.10 12.17
C ILE A 148 -7.48 -1.44 11.65
N ASP A 149 -7.99 -1.91 10.51
CA ASP A 149 -7.65 -3.20 9.90
C ASP A 149 -6.50 -3.12 8.91
N GLY A 150 -6.25 -1.95 8.33
CA GLY A 150 -5.16 -1.82 7.38
C GLY A 150 -4.71 -0.41 7.07
N LEU A 151 -3.60 -0.34 6.36
CA LEU A 151 -3.02 0.88 5.81
C LEU A 151 -2.57 0.63 4.37
N ILE A 152 -2.82 1.62 3.52
CA ILE A 152 -2.07 1.83 2.28
C ILE A 152 -1.31 3.16 2.39
N ALA A 153 0.02 3.08 2.52
CA ALA A 153 0.89 4.24 2.55
C ALA A 153 1.28 4.63 1.11
N ALA A 154 0.41 5.39 0.44
CA ALA A 154 0.59 5.83 -0.95
C ALA A 154 0.96 7.31 -1.12
N ALA A 155 1.17 8.06 -0.03
CA ALA A 155 1.59 9.45 -0.13
C ALA A 155 3.00 9.53 -0.72
N GLY A 156 3.15 10.27 -1.80
CA GLY A 156 4.43 10.43 -2.48
C GLY A 156 4.47 11.67 -3.35
N ILE A 157 5.67 12.19 -3.54
CA ILE A 157 5.98 13.28 -4.46
C ILE A 157 7.08 12.84 -5.43
N GLN A 158 7.11 13.48 -6.59
CA GLN A 158 8.17 13.34 -7.58
C GLN A 158 8.75 14.72 -7.84
N GLN A 159 10.06 14.77 -8.05
CA GLN A 159 10.80 15.98 -8.38
C GLN A 159 11.70 15.66 -9.57
N GLU A 160 11.62 16.48 -10.60
CA GLU A 160 12.48 16.42 -11.79
C GLU A 160 13.46 17.59 -11.72
N THR A 161 14.72 17.31 -11.37
CA THR A 161 15.80 18.31 -11.28
C THR A 161 17.13 17.67 -11.69
N PRO A 162 17.96 18.32 -12.52
CA PRO A 162 19.26 17.81 -12.91
C PRO A 162 20.07 17.38 -11.70
N ALA A 163 20.77 16.24 -11.81
CA ALA A 163 21.42 15.64 -10.65
C ALA A 163 22.43 16.57 -9.95
N LEU A 164 23.06 17.48 -10.70
CA LEU A 164 24.03 18.45 -10.16
C LEU A 164 23.37 19.72 -9.60
N GLU A 165 22.10 19.96 -9.92
CA GLU A 165 21.32 21.11 -9.47
C GLU A 165 20.35 20.75 -8.35
N TYR A 166 20.33 19.48 -7.96
CA TYR A 166 19.48 18.96 -6.91
C TYR A 166 19.87 19.57 -5.57
N THR A 167 18.99 20.40 -5.02
CA THR A 167 19.26 21.09 -3.76
C THR A 167 19.11 20.12 -2.57
N ALA A 168 19.80 20.42 -1.47
CA ALA A 168 19.61 19.67 -0.22
C ALA A 168 18.15 19.73 0.25
N GLU A 169 17.49 20.89 0.09
CA GLU A 169 16.08 21.07 0.42
C GLU A 169 15.15 20.16 -0.39
N ASP A 170 15.38 20.03 -1.69
CA ASP A 170 14.62 19.11 -2.52
C ASP A 170 14.82 17.65 -2.12
N ALA A 171 16.05 17.27 -1.77
CA ALA A 171 16.38 15.92 -1.32
C ALA A 171 15.68 15.61 0.01
N ASP A 172 15.76 16.52 0.97
CA ASP A 172 15.10 16.41 2.27
C ASP A 172 13.58 16.38 2.13
N ARG A 173 13.01 17.19 1.24
CA ARG A 173 11.57 17.18 0.96
C ARG A 173 11.13 15.84 0.38
N MET A 174 11.85 15.33 -0.62
CA MET A 174 11.55 14.04 -1.26
C MET A 174 11.65 12.87 -0.28
N LEU A 175 12.75 12.76 0.46
CA LEU A 175 12.95 11.71 1.46
C LEU A 175 11.97 11.86 2.63
N GLY A 176 11.70 13.10 3.05
CA GLY A 176 10.75 13.44 4.10
C GLY A 176 9.35 12.92 3.81
N VAL A 177 8.86 13.05 2.59
CA VAL A 177 7.54 12.50 2.19
C VAL A 177 7.63 11.00 1.90
N ASN A 178 8.50 10.59 0.98
CA ASN A 178 8.45 9.27 0.34
C ASN A 178 9.06 8.16 1.21
N VAL A 179 9.90 8.50 2.20
CA VAL A 179 10.56 7.52 3.08
C VAL A 179 10.08 7.72 4.51
N THR A 180 10.39 8.88 5.09
CA THR A 180 10.06 9.17 6.49
C THR A 180 8.54 9.22 6.69
N GLY A 181 7.81 9.95 5.84
CA GLY A 181 6.36 10.06 5.93
C GLY A 181 5.63 8.73 5.80
N VAL A 182 6.08 7.87 4.86
CA VAL A 182 5.58 6.51 4.71
C VAL A 182 5.79 5.68 5.98
N PHE A 183 7.01 5.71 6.55
CA PHE A 183 7.31 4.97 7.77
C PHE A 183 6.53 5.50 8.99
N MET A 184 6.42 6.82 9.15
CA MET A 184 5.70 7.42 10.28
C MET A 184 4.19 7.17 10.21
N THR A 185 3.61 7.15 9.01
CA THR A 185 2.21 6.74 8.81
C THR A 185 2.00 5.28 9.20
N ALA A 186 2.89 4.39 8.76
CA ALA A 186 2.84 2.98 9.13
C ALA A 186 3.01 2.78 10.64
N GLN A 187 3.91 3.51 11.26
CA GLN A 187 4.13 3.47 12.69
C GLN A 187 2.89 3.94 13.47
N ALA A 188 2.28 5.07 13.08
CA ALA A 188 1.08 5.60 13.74
C ALA A 188 -0.07 4.57 13.73
N VAL A 189 -0.34 3.95 12.56
CA VAL A 189 -1.36 2.92 12.44
C VAL A 189 -1.00 1.66 13.25
N ALA A 190 0.25 1.21 13.17
CA ALA A 190 0.72 0.03 13.90
C ALA A 190 0.60 0.21 15.42
N ARG A 191 0.89 1.41 15.95
CA ARG A 191 0.72 1.73 17.38
C ARG A 191 -0.73 1.54 17.82
N GLU A 192 -1.69 2.05 17.05
CA GLU A 192 -3.12 1.90 17.38
C GLU A 192 -3.61 0.45 17.24
N MET A 193 -3.11 -0.30 16.25
CA MET A 193 -3.38 -1.75 16.12
C MET A 193 -2.86 -2.53 17.33
N ILE A 194 -1.60 -2.30 17.74
CA ILE A 194 -0.97 -2.97 18.89
C ILE A 194 -1.69 -2.62 20.18
N LYS A 195 -1.97 -1.32 20.41
CA LYS A 195 -2.71 -0.83 21.58
C LYS A 195 -4.06 -1.53 21.75
N ARG A 196 -4.76 -1.80 20.64
CA ARG A 196 -6.05 -2.51 20.62
C ARG A 196 -5.94 -4.03 20.51
N LYS A 197 -4.73 -4.60 20.48
CA LYS A 197 -4.48 -6.04 20.27
C LYS A 197 -5.14 -6.56 18.98
N GLN A 198 -5.19 -5.71 17.96
CA GLN A 198 -5.81 -5.99 16.67
C GLN A 198 -4.75 -6.43 15.66
N LYS A 199 -5.10 -7.43 14.85
CA LYS A 199 -4.32 -7.81 13.65
C LYS A 199 -4.74 -6.93 12.48
N GLY A 200 -3.79 -6.62 11.61
CA GLY A 200 -4.04 -5.87 10.39
C GLY A 200 -2.98 -6.12 9.33
N SER A 201 -3.10 -5.40 8.22
CA SER A 201 -2.14 -5.45 7.10
C SER A 201 -1.70 -4.04 6.71
N LEU A 202 -0.41 -3.83 6.53
CA LEU A 202 0.16 -2.56 6.10
C LEU A 202 0.79 -2.75 4.71
N VAL A 203 0.38 -1.93 3.75
CA VAL A 203 0.90 -1.92 2.39
C VAL A 203 1.64 -0.61 2.16
N LEU A 204 2.94 -0.71 1.86
CA LEU A 204 3.82 0.43 1.62
C LEU A 204 4.04 0.53 0.11
N ILE A 205 3.62 1.64 -0.51
CA ILE A 205 3.74 1.78 -1.96
C ILE A 205 5.18 2.18 -2.31
N GLY A 206 5.88 1.26 -2.95
CA GLY A 206 7.17 1.51 -3.58
C GLY A 206 7.05 1.93 -5.04
N SER A 207 8.18 1.96 -5.72
CA SER A 207 8.25 2.19 -7.16
C SER A 207 9.33 1.30 -7.77
N MET A 208 9.19 0.97 -9.05
CA MET A 208 10.27 0.35 -9.83
C MET A 208 11.57 1.17 -9.69
N SER A 209 11.44 2.51 -9.65
CA SER A 209 12.54 3.45 -9.42
C SER A 209 13.29 3.25 -8.10
N GLY A 210 12.72 2.51 -7.15
CA GLY A 210 13.42 2.12 -5.92
C GLY A 210 14.47 1.02 -6.14
N THR A 211 14.45 0.37 -7.30
CA THR A 211 15.39 -0.72 -7.67
C THR A 211 16.22 -0.40 -8.91
N VAL A 212 15.80 0.59 -9.71
CA VAL A 212 16.50 0.99 -10.94
C VAL A 212 16.57 2.51 -11.04
N ALA A 213 17.67 3.02 -11.59
CA ALA A 213 17.75 4.41 -12.01
C ALA A 213 17.09 4.55 -13.38
N ASN A 214 16.06 5.39 -13.48
CA ASN A 214 15.41 5.64 -14.76
C ASN A 214 16.29 6.55 -15.62
N ARG A 215 16.61 6.10 -16.83
CA ARG A 215 17.35 6.88 -17.83
C ARG A 215 16.36 7.55 -18.77
N GLY A 216 16.63 8.79 -19.18
CA GLY A 216 15.84 9.50 -20.18
C GLY A 216 14.57 10.20 -19.64
N LEU A 217 14.34 10.22 -18.33
CA LEU A 217 13.49 11.26 -17.75
C LEU A 217 14.24 12.59 -17.92
N ILE A 218 13.63 13.51 -18.65
CA ILE A 218 14.17 14.86 -18.83
C ILE A 218 14.10 15.49 -17.45
N CYS A 219 15.25 15.57 -16.79
CA CYS A 219 15.51 16.52 -15.72
C CYS A 219 16.02 17.77 -16.44
N PRO A 220 15.13 18.73 -16.77
CA PRO A 220 15.54 19.95 -17.47
C PRO A 220 16.44 20.80 -16.60
#